data_AF-A0A1I4AGX4-F1
#
_entry.id   AF-A0A1I4AGX4-F1
#
_cell.length_a   1.000
_cell.length_b   1.000
_cell.length_c   1.000
_cell.angle_alpha   90.00
_cell.angle_beta   90.00
_cell.angle_gamma   90.00
#
_symmetry.space_group_name_H-M   'P 1'
#
loop_
_entity.id
_entity.type
_entity.pdbx_description
1 polymer ?
#
loop_
_entity_poly.entity_id
_entity_poly.type
_entity_poly.pdbx_seq_one_letter_code
_entity_poly.pdbx_strand_id
1 'polypeptide(L)'
;MSSFNKTSSLILGIALVLGFSSLGWFLSNAAIKYKEYERTVTVKGLAEREFTADVVIWPIQFTLASNNLQALYNDVDTNTNTIISFLTKHGIKRTDVTISAPAITDKSAQQYGGNERAEFRYTAVQTVTVYSDAIDTVRQVMGQLSELGKQGIVLTGNNYAAQPEYLFTRLNEVKPQMIEEATRKAREVAEKFAQDSDSTLGKIRKASQGQFSISARDNNNPQIKKVRVVSTIEYYLSD
;
A
#
# COMPACT_ATOMS: atom_id res chain seq x y z
N MET A 1 43.30 -29.11 -71.70
CA MET A 1 43.49 -27.90 -70.87
C MET A 1 42.43 -26.90 -71.30
N SER A 2 41.41 -26.66 -70.48
CA SER A 2 40.30 -25.77 -70.84
C SER A 2 40.83 -24.34 -70.99
N SER A 3 40.53 -23.71 -72.13
CA SER A 3 40.80 -22.30 -72.36
C SER A 3 39.97 -21.48 -71.37
N PHE A 4 40.60 -20.93 -70.34
CA PHE A 4 39.95 -19.98 -69.45
C PHE A 4 39.48 -18.78 -70.28
N ASN A 5 38.16 -18.66 -70.44
CA ASN A 5 37.51 -17.54 -71.12
C ASN A 5 37.66 -16.30 -70.23
N LYS A 6 38.70 -15.49 -70.49
CA LYS A 6 39.07 -14.31 -69.69
C LYS A 6 37.90 -13.33 -69.50
N THR A 7 37.01 -13.24 -70.47
CA THR A 7 35.76 -12.47 -70.41
C THR A 7 34.79 -12.99 -69.36
N SER A 8 34.59 -14.31 -69.26
CA SER A 8 33.72 -14.91 -68.24
C SER A 8 34.26 -14.70 -66.83
N SER A 9 35.58 -14.79 -66.62
CA SER A 9 36.19 -14.48 -65.33
C SER A 9 36.08 -13.00 -64.96
N LEU A 10 36.11 -12.10 -65.94
CA LEU A 10 35.99 -10.65 -65.71
C LEU A 10 34.55 -10.27 -65.35
N ILE A 11 33.56 -10.89 -66.00
CA ILE A 11 32.14 -10.75 -65.67
C ILE A 11 31.85 -11.27 -64.25
N LEU A 12 32.40 -12.44 -63.88
CA LEU A 12 32.29 -12.99 -62.53
C LEU A 12 32.95 -12.08 -61.48
N GLY A 13 34.13 -11.52 -61.78
CA GLY A 13 34.81 -10.58 -60.90
C GLY A 13 34.00 -9.30 -60.64
N ILE A 14 33.44 -8.70 -61.70
CA ILE A 14 32.58 -7.51 -61.58
C ILE A 14 31.30 -7.84 -60.81
N ALA A 15 30.65 -8.99 -61.09
CA ALA A 15 29.45 -9.41 -60.38
C ALA A 15 29.71 -9.65 -58.89
N LEU A 16 30.86 -10.22 -58.52
CA LEU A 16 31.28 -10.41 -57.12
C LEU A 16 31.52 -9.07 -56.42
N VAL A 17 32.23 -8.14 -57.07
CA VAL A 17 32.48 -6.81 -56.49
C VAL A 17 31.17 -6.07 -56.29
N LEU A 18 30.27 -6.04 -57.28
CA LEU A 18 28.95 -5.42 -57.15
C LEU A 18 28.10 -6.09 -56.08
N GLY A 19 28.14 -7.43 -55.98
CA GLY A 19 27.44 -8.20 -54.95
C GLY A 19 27.92 -7.86 -53.55
N PHE A 20 29.24 -7.85 -53.32
CA PHE A 20 29.82 -7.50 -52.02
C PHE A 20 29.64 -6.02 -51.66
N SER A 21 29.75 -5.11 -52.63
CA SER A 21 29.47 -3.68 -52.40
C SER A 21 28.01 -3.44 -52.03
N SER A 22 27.07 -4.11 -52.72
CA SER A 22 25.65 -4.03 -52.39
C SER A 22 25.35 -4.60 -51.00
N LEU A 23 25.91 -5.77 -50.69
CA LEU A 23 25.74 -6.40 -49.38
C LEU A 23 26.35 -5.57 -48.24
N GLY A 24 27.54 -4.99 -48.45
CA GLY A 24 28.17 -4.08 -47.51
C GLY A 24 27.34 -2.81 -47.27
N TRP A 25 26.71 -2.27 -48.31
CA TRP A 25 25.80 -1.13 -48.18
C TRP A 25 24.55 -1.48 -47.39
N PHE A 26 23.90 -2.61 -47.67
CA PHE A 26 22.72 -3.07 -46.92
C PHE A 26 23.06 -3.35 -45.45
N LEU A 27 24.20 -3.99 -45.17
CA LEU A 27 24.61 -4.33 -43.80
C LEU A 27 24.95 -3.07 -43.00
N SER A 28 25.63 -2.09 -43.60
CA SER A 28 25.90 -0.79 -42.99
C SER A 28 24.61 -0.05 -42.65
N ASN A 29 23.67 0.01 -43.60
CA ASN A 29 22.40 0.69 -43.41
C ASN A 29 21.52 -0.01 -42.35
N ALA A 30 21.56 -1.35 -42.30
CA ALA A 30 20.89 -2.12 -41.26
C ALA A 30 21.51 -1.90 -39.87
N ALA A 31 22.84 -1.81 -39.78
CA ALA A 31 23.54 -1.56 -38.52
C ALA A 31 23.28 -0.16 -37.96
N ILE A 32 23.25 0.87 -38.82
CA ILE A 32 22.91 2.25 -38.44
C ILE A 32 21.47 2.32 -37.93
N LYS A 33 20.51 1.76 -38.68
CA LYS A 33 19.10 1.70 -38.24
C LYS A 33 18.92 0.96 -36.93
N TYR A 34 19.63 -0.16 -36.73
CA TYR A 34 19.57 -0.90 -35.47
C TYR A 34 20.06 -0.07 -34.28
N LYS A 35 21.11 0.74 -34.48
CA LYS A 35 21.67 1.60 -33.43
C LYS A 35 20.80 2.81 -33.12
N GLU A 36 20.10 3.36 -34.11
CA GLU A 36 19.08 4.41 -33.89
C GLU A 36 17.91 3.91 -33.04
N TYR A 37 17.52 2.63 -33.16
CA TYR A 37 16.53 2.00 -32.28
C TYR A 37 17.01 1.81 -30.82
N GLU A 38 18.26 2.12 -30.47
CA GLU A 38 18.71 2.08 -29.07
C GLU A 38 18.33 3.35 -28.28
N ARG A 39 17.90 4.43 -28.95
CA ARG A 39 17.49 5.66 -28.27
C ARG A 39 16.14 5.45 -27.60
N THR A 40 16.16 5.42 -26.28
CA THR A 40 14.95 5.28 -25.47
C THR A 40 14.90 6.31 -24.36
N VAL A 41 13.69 6.67 -23.97
CA VAL A 41 13.42 7.47 -22.77
C VAL A 41 12.61 6.64 -21.79
N THR A 42 13.07 6.56 -20.55
CA THR A 42 12.32 5.94 -19.46
C THR A 42 11.69 7.02 -18.60
N VAL A 43 10.37 7.01 -18.53
CA VAL A 43 9.57 7.98 -17.76
C VAL A 43 8.79 7.28 -16.66
N LYS A 44 8.44 8.06 -15.63
CA LYS A 44 7.58 7.61 -14.54
C LYS A 44 6.36 8.50 -14.46
N GLY A 45 5.18 7.90 -14.54
CA GLY A 45 3.92 8.58 -14.26
C GLY A 45 3.39 8.21 -12.89
N LEU A 46 2.80 9.20 -12.21
CA LEU A 46 2.32 9.09 -10.83
C LEU A 46 0.82 9.36 -10.77
N ALA A 47 0.06 8.40 -10.28
CA ALA A 47 -1.31 8.62 -9.82
C ALA A 47 -1.33 8.55 -8.29
N GLU A 48 -1.85 9.62 -7.67
CA GLU A 48 -2.03 9.74 -6.23
C GLU A 48 -3.40 10.33 -5.96
N ARG A 49 -4.21 9.65 -5.14
CA ARG A 49 -5.57 10.08 -4.79
C ARG A 49 -5.83 9.83 -3.31
N GLU A 50 -6.61 10.70 -2.70
CA GLU A 50 -7.07 10.55 -1.32
C GLU A 50 -8.46 9.92 -1.30
N PHE A 51 -8.65 8.92 -0.44
CA PHE A 51 -9.91 8.25 -0.21
C PHE A 51 -10.20 8.19 1.28
N THR A 52 -11.47 8.32 1.66
CA THR A 52 -11.88 7.97 3.03
C THR A 52 -11.77 6.44 3.19
N ALA A 53 -11.32 6.00 4.36
CA ALA A 53 -11.37 4.61 4.75
C ALA A 53 -12.81 4.07 4.71
N ASP A 54 -12.93 2.75 4.66
CA ASP A 54 -14.20 2.04 4.54
C ASP A 54 -14.61 1.39 5.85
N VAL A 55 -13.62 1.00 6.65
CA VAL A 55 -13.82 0.30 7.92
C VAL A 55 -12.92 0.91 8.98
N VAL A 56 -13.45 1.02 10.19
CA VAL A 56 -12.68 1.32 11.41
C VAL A 56 -12.65 0.09 12.30
N ILE A 57 -11.45 -0.19 12.81
CA ILE A 57 -11.19 -1.18 13.85
C ILE A 57 -10.72 -0.41 15.07
N TRP A 58 -11.55 -0.34 16.09
CA TRP A 58 -11.25 0.41 17.30
C TRP A 58 -11.21 -0.53 18.53
N PRO A 59 -10.00 -0.90 18.99
CA PRO A 59 -9.83 -1.66 20.21
C PRO A 59 -9.93 -0.75 21.44
N ILE A 60 -10.88 -1.05 22.33
CA ILE A 60 -11.05 -0.41 23.63
C ILE A 60 -10.53 -1.36 24.69
N GLN A 61 -9.40 -0.99 25.29
CA GLN A 61 -8.76 -1.80 26.33
C GLN A 61 -8.98 -1.17 27.70
N PHE A 62 -9.33 -2.00 28.67
CA PHE A 62 -9.39 -1.63 30.08
C PHE A 62 -8.69 -2.67 30.94
N THR A 63 -8.18 -2.20 32.08
CA THR A 63 -7.41 -3.03 33.02
C THR A 63 -8.07 -2.98 34.38
N LEU A 64 -8.18 -4.15 35.01
CA LEU A 64 -8.66 -4.31 36.38
C LEU A 64 -7.64 -5.08 37.20
N ALA A 65 -7.63 -4.82 38.51
CA ALA A 65 -6.75 -5.49 39.44
C ALA A 65 -7.56 -5.89 40.69
N SER A 66 -7.35 -7.11 41.17
CA SER A 66 -8.03 -7.62 42.37
C SER A 66 -7.20 -8.69 43.06
N ASN A 67 -7.46 -8.89 44.35
CA ASN A 67 -6.90 -10.01 45.12
C ASN A 67 -7.78 -11.27 45.06
N ASN A 68 -9.00 -11.16 44.55
CA ASN A 68 -9.92 -12.28 44.37
C ASN A 68 -10.21 -12.48 42.88
N LEU A 69 -9.86 -13.66 42.36
CA LEU A 69 -10.02 -14.00 40.94
C LEU A 69 -11.49 -14.03 40.51
N GLN A 70 -12.40 -14.55 41.33
CA GLN A 70 -13.82 -14.61 41.01
C GLN A 70 -14.44 -13.21 40.95
N ALA A 71 -14.09 -12.35 41.91
CA ALA A 71 -14.50 -10.94 41.88
C ALA A 71 -13.97 -10.23 40.62
N LEU A 72 -12.70 -10.49 40.25
CA LEU A 72 -12.10 -9.92 39.04
C LEU A 72 -12.87 -10.29 37.78
N TYR A 73 -13.29 -11.55 37.62
CA TYR A 73 -14.11 -11.96 36.48
C TYR A 73 -15.47 -11.25 36.45
N ASN A 74 -16.16 -11.16 37.60
CA ASN A 74 -17.44 -10.46 37.70
C ASN A 74 -17.31 -8.96 37.36
N ASP A 75 -16.22 -8.32 37.81
CA ASP A 75 -15.93 -6.91 37.52
C ASP A 75 -15.61 -6.70 36.03
N VAL A 76 -14.86 -7.62 35.41
CA VAL A 76 -14.60 -7.62 33.96
C VAL A 76 -15.90 -7.72 33.17
N ASP A 77 -16.81 -8.63 33.54
CA ASP A 77 -18.11 -8.80 32.86
C ASP A 77 -18.99 -7.55 33.03
N THR A 78 -19.02 -6.97 34.22
CA THR A 78 -19.77 -5.75 34.53
C THR A 78 -19.28 -4.56 33.70
N ASN A 79 -17.96 -4.36 33.65
CA ASN A 79 -17.37 -3.29 32.85
C ASN A 79 -17.55 -3.52 31.34
N THR A 80 -17.42 -4.75 30.88
CA THR A 80 -17.67 -5.12 29.48
C THR A 80 -19.10 -4.77 29.06
N ASN A 81 -20.09 -5.16 29.87
CA ASN A 81 -21.50 -4.84 29.61
C ASN A 81 -21.77 -3.33 29.63
N THR A 82 -21.11 -2.60 30.52
CA THR A 82 -21.20 -1.14 30.60
C THR A 82 -20.65 -0.48 29.33
N ILE A 83 -19.49 -0.92 28.84
CA ILE A 83 -18.90 -0.44 27.58
C ILE A 83 -19.82 -0.75 26.39
N ILE A 84 -20.35 -1.97 26.30
CA ILE A 84 -21.27 -2.34 25.22
C ILE A 84 -22.54 -1.48 25.25
N SER A 85 -23.10 -1.25 26.43
CA SER A 85 -24.28 -0.42 26.62
C SER A 85 -24.02 1.04 26.20
N PHE A 86 -22.84 1.57 26.54
CA PHE A 86 -22.38 2.87 26.07
C PHE A 86 -22.28 2.89 24.54
N LEU A 87 -21.54 1.96 23.92
CA LEU A 87 -21.37 1.91 22.47
C LEU A 87 -22.71 1.84 21.73
N THR A 88 -23.62 0.98 22.18
CA THR A 88 -24.95 0.81 21.58
C THR A 88 -25.85 2.02 21.76
N LYS A 89 -25.82 2.67 22.94
CA LYS A 89 -26.54 3.94 23.18
C LYS A 89 -26.09 5.05 22.23
N HIS A 90 -24.82 5.05 21.85
CA HIS A 90 -24.23 6.04 20.94
C HIS A 90 -24.26 5.62 19.46
N GLY A 91 -25.05 4.59 19.12
CA GLY A 91 -25.35 4.22 17.73
C GLY A 91 -24.45 3.16 17.10
N ILE A 92 -23.52 2.57 17.86
CA ILE A 92 -22.72 1.43 17.39
C ILE A 92 -23.56 0.15 17.47
N LYS A 93 -23.69 -0.58 16.37
CA LYS A 93 -24.47 -1.82 16.34
C LYS A 93 -23.79 -2.87 17.21
N ARG A 94 -24.59 -3.67 17.94
CA ARG A 94 -24.04 -4.76 18.76
C ARG A 94 -23.26 -5.80 17.95
N THR A 95 -23.65 -6.01 16.68
CA THR A 95 -22.99 -6.90 15.71
C THR A 95 -21.57 -6.47 15.36
N ASP A 96 -21.30 -5.17 15.49
CA ASP A 96 -20.01 -4.56 15.15
C ASP A 96 -19.04 -4.67 16.34
N VAL A 97 -19.50 -5.16 17.50
CA VAL A 97 -18.70 -5.25 18.73
C VAL A 97 -18.31 -6.69 19.01
N THR A 98 -17.01 -6.95 19.05
CA THR A 98 -16.42 -8.24 19.41
C THR A 98 -15.65 -8.11 20.72
N ILE A 99 -15.68 -9.16 21.53
CA ILE A 99 -15.04 -9.19 22.86
C ILE A 99 -13.97 -10.29 22.82
N SER A 100 -12.73 -9.97 23.20
CA SER A 100 -11.67 -10.98 23.33
C SER A 100 -11.83 -11.75 24.65
N ALA A 101 -11.11 -12.86 24.83
CA ALA A 101 -10.96 -13.40 26.18
C ALA A 101 -10.15 -12.43 27.06
N PRO A 102 -10.45 -12.31 28.37
CA PRO A 102 -9.63 -11.52 29.28
C PRO A 102 -8.27 -12.19 29.47
N ALA A 103 -7.20 -11.41 29.33
CA ALA A 103 -5.85 -11.84 29.66
C ALA A 103 -5.62 -11.60 31.16
N ILE A 104 -5.53 -12.68 31.94
CA ILE A 104 -5.31 -12.61 33.39
C ILE A 104 -3.87 -12.98 33.72
N THR A 105 -3.22 -12.15 34.52
CA THR A 105 -1.87 -12.36 35.04
C THR A 105 -1.92 -12.53 36.55
N ASP A 106 -1.39 -13.65 37.06
CA ASP A 106 -1.12 -13.84 38.50
C ASP A 106 0.32 -13.38 38.81
N LYS A 107 0.43 -12.26 39.53
CA LYS A 107 1.72 -11.67 39.90
C LYS A 107 2.47 -12.46 40.96
N SER A 108 1.77 -13.26 41.76
CA SER A 108 2.42 -14.13 42.76
C SER A 108 3.11 -15.34 42.16
N ALA A 109 2.72 -15.74 40.94
CA ALA A 109 3.26 -16.88 40.22
C ALA A 109 4.38 -16.49 39.23
N GLN A 110 4.68 -15.20 39.06
CA GLN A 110 5.70 -14.73 38.12
C GLN A 110 7.11 -14.89 38.71
N GLN A 111 7.89 -15.81 38.15
CA GLN A 111 9.27 -16.13 38.57
C GLN A 111 10.27 -14.95 38.47
N TYR A 112 9.95 -13.90 37.70
CA TYR A 112 10.82 -12.75 37.45
C TYR A 112 10.29 -11.43 38.04
N GLY A 113 9.27 -11.46 38.91
CA GLY A 113 8.75 -10.26 39.58
C GLY A 113 9.68 -9.83 40.72
N GLY A 114 10.23 -8.62 40.64
CA GLY A 114 11.07 -8.05 41.70
C GLY A 114 10.39 -8.08 43.07
N ASN A 115 11.19 -8.14 44.14
CA ASN A 115 10.81 -8.32 45.55
C ASN A 115 9.81 -7.31 46.15
N GLU A 116 9.17 -6.45 45.35
CA GLU A 116 8.08 -5.58 45.79
C GLU A 116 6.76 -6.35 45.77
N ARG A 117 6.13 -6.49 46.94
CA ARG A 117 4.78 -7.05 47.05
C ARG A 117 3.82 -6.19 46.22
N ALA A 118 3.39 -6.71 45.08
CA ALA A 118 2.30 -6.09 44.33
C ALA A 118 1.06 -5.99 45.23
N GLU A 119 0.47 -4.79 45.32
CA GLU A 119 -0.73 -4.51 46.14
C GLU A 119 -1.94 -5.39 45.72
N PHE A 120 -1.99 -5.73 44.43
CA PHE A 120 -2.99 -6.64 43.86
C PHE A 120 -2.31 -7.85 43.21
N ARG A 121 -2.80 -9.05 43.56
CA ARG A 121 -2.30 -10.34 43.07
C ARG A 121 -2.66 -10.59 41.61
N TYR A 122 -3.89 -10.35 41.21
CA TYR A 122 -4.38 -10.61 39.87
C TYR A 122 -4.61 -9.32 39.11
N THR A 123 -4.24 -9.30 37.84
CA THR A 123 -4.62 -8.23 36.90
C THR A 123 -5.26 -8.83 35.68
N ALA A 124 -6.40 -8.29 35.26
CA ALA A 124 -7.08 -8.66 34.02
C ALA A 124 -6.99 -7.51 33.02
N VAL A 125 -6.68 -7.85 31.78
CA VAL A 125 -6.74 -6.95 30.63
C VAL A 125 -7.79 -7.48 29.68
N GLN A 126 -8.82 -6.68 29.44
CA GLN A 126 -9.91 -7.02 28.53
C GLN A 126 -9.91 -6.05 27.36
N THR A 127 -10.12 -6.58 26.15
CA THR A 127 -10.23 -5.77 24.93
C THR A 127 -11.62 -5.96 24.31
N VAL A 128 -12.29 -4.84 24.05
CA VAL A 128 -13.55 -4.77 23.31
C VAL A 128 -13.26 -4.09 21.99
N THR A 129 -13.39 -4.82 20.88
CA THR A 129 -13.05 -4.33 19.55
C THR A 129 -14.31 -3.97 18.79
N VAL A 130 -14.38 -2.73 18.31
CA VAL A 130 -15.41 -2.26 17.39
C VAL A 130 -14.90 -2.42 15.97
N TYR A 131 -15.60 -3.18 15.14
CA TYR A 131 -15.40 -3.30 13.70
C TYR A 131 -16.64 -2.77 12.98
N SER A 132 -16.55 -1.57 12.39
CA SER A 132 -17.72 -0.92 11.79
C SER A 132 -17.38 -0.19 10.49
N ASP A 133 -18.36 -0.07 9.62
CA ASP A 133 -18.34 0.77 8.41
C ASP A 133 -18.74 2.23 8.71
N ALA A 134 -19.39 2.48 9.85
CA ALA A 134 -19.84 3.79 10.30
C ALA A 134 -18.70 4.60 10.96
N ILE A 135 -17.68 4.94 10.17
CA ILE A 135 -16.46 5.63 10.64
C ILE A 135 -16.77 6.93 11.39
N ASP A 136 -17.64 7.77 10.84
CA ASP A 136 -17.95 9.07 11.46
C ASP A 136 -18.66 8.91 12.80
N THR A 137 -19.58 7.95 12.91
CA THR A 137 -20.25 7.61 14.16
C THR A 137 -19.22 7.14 15.20
N VAL A 138 -18.34 6.20 14.84
CA VAL A 138 -17.29 5.71 15.74
C VAL A 138 -16.41 6.86 16.22
N ARG A 139 -15.97 7.76 15.33
CA ARG A 139 -15.15 8.91 15.71
C ARG A 139 -15.85 9.86 16.68
N GLN A 140 -17.16 10.06 16.52
CA GLN A 140 -17.96 10.84 17.47
C GLN A 140 -17.99 10.16 18.84
N VAL A 141 -18.23 8.84 18.88
CA VAL A 141 -18.24 8.06 20.13
C VAL A 141 -16.86 8.07 20.81
N MET A 142 -15.77 8.01 20.04
CA MET A 142 -14.40 8.12 20.56
C MET A 142 -14.18 9.44 21.34
N GLY A 143 -14.76 10.54 20.90
CA GLY A 143 -14.70 11.83 21.62
C GLY A 143 -15.46 11.83 22.95
N GLN A 144 -16.44 10.93 23.10
CA GLN A 144 -17.28 10.78 24.30
C GLN A 144 -16.77 9.69 25.25
N LEU A 145 -15.66 9.03 24.90
CA LEU A 145 -15.08 7.93 25.68
C LEU A 145 -14.75 8.31 27.13
N SER A 146 -14.50 9.58 27.40
CA SER A 146 -14.27 10.10 28.76
C SER A 146 -15.44 9.87 29.72
N GLU A 147 -16.67 9.64 29.21
CA GLU A 147 -17.84 9.30 30.03
C GLU A 147 -17.68 7.94 30.73
N LEU A 148 -17.03 6.96 30.08
CA LEU A 148 -16.73 5.67 30.70
C LEU A 148 -15.72 5.83 31.85
N GLY A 149 -14.77 6.76 31.72
CA GLY A 149 -13.87 7.12 32.80
C GLY A 149 -14.60 7.66 34.04
N LYS A 150 -15.67 8.44 33.85
CA LYS A 150 -16.52 8.92 34.96
C LYS A 150 -17.30 7.81 35.66
N GLN A 151 -17.49 6.66 35.00
CA GLN A 151 -18.13 5.47 35.55
C GLN A 151 -17.12 4.54 36.26
N GLY A 152 -15.87 4.98 36.43
CA GLY A 152 -14.83 4.21 37.14
C GLY A 152 -14.07 3.22 36.25
N ILE A 153 -14.30 3.25 34.92
CA ILE A 153 -13.59 2.36 33.99
C ILE A 153 -12.28 3.01 33.58
N VAL A 154 -11.16 2.40 33.98
CA VAL A 154 -9.82 2.85 33.61
C VAL A 154 -9.47 2.34 32.22
N LEU A 155 -9.48 3.25 31.24
CA LEU A 155 -9.16 2.96 29.86
C LEU A 155 -7.68 3.17 29.59
N THR A 156 -7.04 2.17 28.98
CA THR A 156 -5.61 2.22 28.68
C THR A 156 -5.39 2.79 27.27
N GLY A 157 -5.61 4.11 27.11
CA GLY A 157 -5.61 4.78 25.81
C GLY A 157 -4.23 5.02 25.17
N ASN A 158 -3.15 4.92 25.94
CA ASN A 158 -1.78 5.20 25.47
C ASN A 158 -1.01 3.95 25.00
N ASN A 159 -1.64 2.79 24.96
CA ASN A 159 -0.99 1.59 24.43
C ASN A 159 -1.01 1.59 22.90
N TYR A 160 0.14 1.26 22.29
CA TYR A 160 0.26 1.05 20.83
C TYR A 160 -0.78 0.04 20.30
N ALA A 161 -1.15 -0.94 21.13
CA ALA A 161 -2.15 -1.96 20.81
C ALA A 161 -3.61 -1.47 20.89
N ALA A 162 -3.85 -0.27 21.44
CA ALA A 162 -5.19 0.32 21.62
C ALA A 162 -5.49 1.44 20.59
N GLN A 163 -4.65 1.60 19.57
CA GLN A 163 -4.85 2.63 18.54
C GLN A 163 -5.93 2.19 17.53
N PRO A 164 -6.84 3.09 17.12
CA PRO A 164 -7.81 2.80 16.08
C PRO A 164 -7.10 2.61 14.73
N GLU A 165 -7.42 1.52 14.04
CA GLU A 165 -6.98 1.24 12.69
C GLU A 165 -8.11 1.57 11.71
N TYR A 166 -7.73 2.11 10.56
CA TYR A 166 -8.66 2.43 9.48
C TYR A 166 -8.22 1.67 8.24
N LEU A 167 -9.14 0.93 7.62
CA LEU A 167 -8.87 0.11 6.45
C LEU A 167 -9.56 0.68 5.21
N PHE A 168 -8.83 0.66 4.10
CA PHE A 168 -9.38 0.92 2.77
C PHE A 168 -9.43 -0.39 2.00
N THR A 169 -10.63 -0.92 1.81
CA THR A 169 -10.88 -2.24 1.22
C THR A 169 -11.21 -2.15 -0.27
N ARG A 170 -11.61 -0.96 -0.75
CA ARG A 170 -12.01 -0.71 -2.15
C ARG A 170 -10.85 -0.48 -3.12
N LEU A 171 -9.66 -0.98 -2.82
CA LEU A 171 -8.49 -0.80 -3.69
C LEU A 171 -8.75 -1.34 -5.11
N ASN A 172 -9.42 -2.49 -5.23
CA ASN A 172 -9.66 -3.12 -6.53
C ASN A 172 -10.60 -2.29 -7.43
N GLU A 173 -11.47 -1.47 -6.85
CA GLU A 173 -12.39 -0.61 -7.60
C GLU A 173 -11.66 0.59 -8.23
N VAL A 174 -10.68 1.16 -7.50
CA VAL A 174 -9.96 2.37 -7.95
C VAL A 174 -8.74 2.06 -8.81
N LYS A 175 -8.23 0.82 -8.74
CA LYS A 175 -7.03 0.35 -9.46
C LYS A 175 -7.04 0.71 -10.96
N PRO A 176 -8.06 0.36 -11.77
CA PRO A 176 -8.01 0.58 -13.22
C PRO A 176 -7.85 2.06 -13.58
N GLN A 177 -8.65 2.94 -12.96
CA GLN A 177 -8.61 4.39 -13.22
C GLN A 177 -7.27 5.01 -12.82
N MET A 178 -6.68 4.56 -11.71
CA MET A 178 -5.38 5.06 -11.26
C MET A 178 -4.22 4.60 -12.15
N ILE A 179 -4.27 3.37 -12.67
CA ILE A 179 -3.26 2.87 -13.62
C ILE A 179 -3.34 3.66 -14.94
N GLU A 180 -4.55 3.94 -15.41
CA GLU A 180 -4.78 4.76 -16.59
C GLU A 180 -4.21 6.16 -16.39
N GLU A 181 -4.51 6.81 -15.27
CA GLU A 181 -4.00 8.14 -14.92
C GLU A 181 -2.46 8.16 -14.87
N ALA A 182 -1.85 7.19 -14.19
CA ALA A 182 -0.38 7.08 -14.11
C ALA A 182 0.23 6.86 -15.50
N THR A 183 -0.39 6.03 -16.34
CA THR A 183 0.05 5.76 -17.70
C THR A 183 -0.04 7.00 -18.59
N ARG A 184 -1.13 7.75 -18.50
CA ARG A 184 -1.34 9.00 -19.22
C ARG A 184 -0.29 10.05 -18.82
N LYS A 185 -0.08 10.27 -17.52
CA LYS A 185 0.94 11.19 -17.02
C LYS A 185 2.36 10.80 -17.44
N ALA A 186 2.66 9.50 -17.48
CA ALA A 186 3.95 9.03 -18.00
C ALA A 186 4.13 9.45 -19.47
N ARG A 187 3.10 9.26 -20.30
CA ARG A 187 3.12 9.69 -21.71
C ARG A 187 3.32 11.19 -21.86
N GLU A 188 2.58 12.01 -21.10
CA GLU A 188 2.74 13.48 -21.12
C GLU A 188 4.19 13.91 -20.83
N VAL A 189 4.84 13.28 -19.85
CA VAL A 189 6.25 13.52 -19.53
C VAL A 189 7.17 13.09 -20.68
N ALA A 190 6.91 11.94 -21.31
CA ALA A 190 7.72 11.45 -22.42
C ALA A 190 7.59 12.33 -23.68
N GLU A 191 6.38 12.82 -23.97
CA GLU A 191 6.13 13.74 -25.07
C GLU A 191 6.91 15.05 -24.87
N LYS A 192 6.89 15.60 -23.66
CA LYS A 192 7.66 16.80 -23.33
C LYS A 192 9.16 16.56 -23.42
N PHE A 193 9.65 15.42 -22.93
CA PHE A 193 11.07 15.07 -23.04
C PHE A 193 11.55 14.96 -24.49
N ALA A 194 10.72 14.36 -25.36
CA ALA A 194 11.00 14.26 -26.78
C ALA A 194 11.07 15.65 -27.43
N GLN A 195 10.08 16.52 -27.16
CA GLN A 195 10.06 17.90 -27.65
C GLN A 195 11.27 18.72 -27.19
N ASP A 196 11.63 18.63 -25.90
CA ASP A 196 12.77 19.36 -25.33
C ASP A 196 14.13 18.85 -25.86
N SER A 197 14.15 17.69 -26.53
CA SER A 197 15.35 17.05 -27.09
C SER A 197 15.38 17.05 -28.62
N ASP A 198 14.51 17.84 -29.27
CA ASP A 198 14.32 17.85 -30.74
C ASP A 198 14.12 16.43 -31.33
N SER A 199 13.38 15.58 -30.61
CA SER A 199 13.06 14.21 -31.00
C SER A 199 11.54 13.99 -31.02
N THR A 200 11.11 12.95 -31.72
CA THR A 200 9.74 12.45 -31.79
C THR A 200 9.56 11.24 -30.89
N LEU A 201 8.41 11.18 -30.19
CA LEU A 201 8.09 10.06 -29.32
C LEU A 201 7.60 8.86 -30.14
N GLY A 202 8.31 7.73 -30.02
CA GLY A 202 7.99 6.48 -30.67
C GLY A 202 7.04 5.57 -29.88
N LYS A 203 6.99 4.30 -30.28
CA LYS A 203 6.18 3.27 -29.60
C LYS A 203 6.77 2.90 -28.23
N ILE A 204 5.94 2.29 -27.39
CA ILE A 204 6.36 1.72 -26.09
C ILE A 204 7.30 0.53 -26.36
N ARG A 205 8.49 0.56 -25.78
CA ARG A 205 9.44 -0.56 -25.73
C ARG A 205 9.13 -1.50 -24.57
N LYS A 206 8.86 -0.91 -23.39
CA LYS A 206 8.61 -1.65 -22.15
C LYS A 206 7.66 -0.85 -21.27
N ALA A 207 6.77 -1.55 -20.58
CA ALA A 207 5.93 -0.96 -19.55
C ALA A 207 5.99 -1.84 -18.30
N SER A 208 6.15 -1.21 -17.15
CA SER A 208 6.05 -1.88 -15.85
C SER A 208 5.22 -1.03 -14.89
N GLN A 209 4.36 -1.72 -14.14
CA GLN A 209 3.55 -1.10 -13.11
C GLN A 209 4.16 -1.38 -11.75
N GLY A 210 4.34 -0.34 -10.93
CA GLY A 210 4.71 -0.48 -9.53
C GLY A 210 3.57 -1.04 -8.67
N GLN A 211 3.90 -1.37 -7.43
CA GLN A 211 2.91 -1.72 -6.42
C GLN A 211 2.08 -0.50 -6.01
N PHE A 212 0.83 -0.76 -5.62
CA PHE A 212 0.02 0.25 -4.95
C PHE A 212 0.52 0.41 -3.51
N SER A 213 0.72 1.65 -3.09
CA SER A 213 0.97 2.00 -1.69
C SER A 213 -0.26 2.69 -1.11
N ILE A 214 -0.71 2.24 0.06
CA ILE A 214 -1.78 2.87 0.83
C ILE A 214 -1.17 3.35 2.13
N SER A 215 -1.25 4.64 2.41
CA SER A 215 -0.79 5.23 3.67
C SER A 215 -1.83 6.17 4.25
N ALA A 216 -1.75 6.48 5.54
CA ALA A 216 -2.49 7.62 6.08
C ALA A 216 -2.04 8.91 5.38
N ARG A 217 -2.95 9.88 5.23
CA ARG A 217 -2.62 11.21 4.73
C ARG A 217 -1.66 11.93 5.67
N ASP A 218 -1.98 11.89 6.97
CA ASP A 218 -1.22 12.50 8.05
C ASP A 218 -1.53 11.78 9.38
N ASN A 219 -0.75 12.05 10.42
CA ASN A 219 -0.89 11.40 11.73
C ASN A 219 -2.20 11.77 12.45
N ASN A 220 -2.80 12.91 12.14
CA ASN A 220 -4.01 13.42 12.80
C ASN A 220 -5.29 12.96 12.08
N ASN A 221 -5.18 12.52 10.82
CA ASN A 221 -6.29 12.07 9.98
C ASN A 221 -6.02 10.68 9.39
N PRO A 222 -5.81 9.64 10.22
CA PRO A 222 -5.53 8.29 9.75
C PRO A 222 -6.69 7.65 8.98
N GLN A 223 -7.91 8.18 9.10
CA GLN A 223 -9.08 7.78 8.33
C GLN A 223 -9.02 8.17 6.86
N ILE A 224 -8.18 9.15 6.49
CA ILE A 224 -7.97 9.53 5.10
C ILE A 224 -6.75 8.77 4.59
N LYS A 225 -6.97 7.95 3.56
CA LYS A 225 -5.97 7.10 2.94
C LYS A 225 -5.48 7.69 1.64
N LYS A 226 -4.18 7.86 1.54
CA LYS A 226 -3.47 8.21 0.32
C LYS A 226 -3.13 6.93 -0.42
N VAL A 227 -3.72 6.76 -1.60
CA VAL A 227 -3.47 5.62 -2.49
C VAL A 227 -2.59 6.12 -3.64
N ARG A 228 -1.48 5.44 -3.87
CA ARG A 228 -0.47 5.84 -4.85
C ARG A 228 -0.02 4.65 -5.69
N VAL A 229 0.18 4.89 -6.99
CA VAL A 229 0.81 3.96 -7.93
C VAL A 229 1.72 4.71 -8.89
N VAL A 230 2.82 4.07 -9.26
CA VAL A 230 3.78 4.60 -10.24
C VAL A 230 3.86 3.63 -11.42
N SER A 231 3.65 4.13 -12.63
CA SER A 231 3.86 3.38 -13.87
C SER A 231 5.16 3.84 -14.51
N THR A 232 6.07 2.91 -14.79
CA THR A 232 7.33 3.18 -15.49
C THR A 232 7.18 2.71 -16.92
N ILE A 233 7.37 3.60 -17.88
CA ILE A 233 7.22 3.30 -19.30
C ILE A 233 8.48 3.74 -20.03
N GLU A 234 8.99 2.87 -20.87
CA GLU A 234 10.09 3.11 -21.76
C GLU A 234 9.55 3.27 -23.17
N TYR A 235 9.88 4.39 -23.82
CA TYR A 235 9.52 4.70 -25.20
C TYR A 235 10.76 4.76 -26.07
N TYR A 236 10.62 4.39 -27.33
CA TYR A 236 11.62 4.74 -28.34
C TYR A 236 11.58 6.25 -28.64
N LEU A 237 12.73 6.80 -29.01
CA LEU A 237 12.84 8.14 -29.57
C LEU A 237 13.34 8.04 -31.01
N SER A 238 12.80 8.86 -31.88
CA SER A 238 13.25 9.03 -33.26
C SER A 238 13.55 10.50 -33.52
N ASP A 239 14.54 10.82 -34.36
CA ASP A 239 14.75 12.19 -34.82
C ASP A 239 13.74 12.56 -35.92
#